data_AF-F8QAK5-F1
#
_entry.id   AF-F8QAK5-F1
#
_cell.length_a   1.000
_cell.length_b   1.000
_cell.length_c   1.000
_cell.angle_alpha   90.00
_cell.angle_beta   90.00
_cell.angle_gamma   90.00
#
_symmetry.space_group_name_H-M   'P 1'
#
loop_
_entity.id
_entity.type
_entity.pdbx_description
1 polymer ?
#
loop_
_entity_poly.entity_id
_entity_poly.type
_entity_poly.pdbx_seq_one_letter_code
_entity_poly.pdbx_strand_id
1 'polypeptide(L)'
;MAPLPALFHVGIEPCSGYVLWLKVWWTNHNPRLICGWYCNIMERLGGMPLITQSDPGTENYSIANDHTLLRYMQDPALDKMLVFHYVFIPWIQQELDRFVDRFNRTKPRHNSHKLLPHGHPIDIFNQPEKFELRDFVVKIHPPYLTEVRKKYAPPDHHVFNLVPPAFALQACAISDAANYPPICCNNVWDIYVHLLEQFQNQPNDTEFQAMLAKSAIPTMQKTWISCRLYLFHHTSKGDLLWEAHHIMLHATHHTKQRLTLNMNGRTIRMEPGIDLP
;
A
#
# COMPACT_ATOMS: atom_id res chain seq x y z
N MET A 1 6.17 11.95 46.79
CA MET A 1 6.23 12.40 45.38
C MET A 1 6.90 11.27 44.60
N ALA A 2 6.21 10.63 43.64
CA ALA A 2 6.84 9.57 42.85
C ALA A 2 7.91 10.19 41.93
N PRO A 3 9.10 9.58 41.78
CA PRO A 3 10.10 10.09 40.85
C PRO A 3 9.55 10.04 39.42
N LEU A 4 9.70 11.14 38.68
CA LEU A 4 9.36 11.16 37.26
C LEU A 4 10.32 10.24 36.52
N PRO A 5 9.84 9.29 35.71
CA PRO A 5 10.71 8.36 35.00
C PRO A 5 11.53 9.10 33.95
N ALA A 6 12.85 8.86 33.94
CA ALA A 6 13.72 9.19 32.82
C ALA A 6 13.63 8.05 31.80
N LEU A 7 13.25 8.37 30.57
CA LEU A 7 13.09 7.43 29.46
C LEU A 7 14.19 7.68 28.43
N PHE A 8 14.61 6.62 27.76
CA PHE A 8 15.62 6.68 26.70
C PHE A 8 14.97 6.38 25.36
N HIS A 9 15.35 7.14 24.34
CA HIS A 9 15.06 6.83 22.94
C HIS A 9 16.37 6.72 22.17
N VAL A 10 16.48 5.67 21.36
CA VAL A 10 17.63 5.42 20.52
C VAL A 10 17.22 5.38 19.05
N GLY A 11 18.01 5.99 18.19
CA GLY A 11 17.96 5.79 16.75
C GLY A 11 19.25 5.12 16.30
N ILE A 12 19.13 4.00 15.61
CA ILE A 12 20.27 3.16 15.22
C ILE A 12 20.21 2.96 13.71
N GLU A 13 21.37 3.04 13.06
CA GLU A 13 21.56 2.56 11.70
C GLU A 13 21.80 1.04 11.77
N PRO A 14 20.87 0.21 11.29
CA PRO A 14 20.88 -1.21 11.59
C PRO A 14 21.99 -2.00 10.90
N CYS A 15 22.52 -1.54 9.77
CA CYS A 15 23.55 -2.27 9.02
C CYS A 15 24.91 -2.27 9.74
N SER A 16 25.32 -1.11 10.25
CA SER A 16 26.59 -0.92 10.98
C SER A 16 26.43 -0.99 12.49
N GLY A 17 25.21 -0.89 13.00
CA GLY A 17 24.93 -0.69 14.43
C GLY A 17 25.30 0.71 14.92
N TYR A 18 25.58 1.66 14.02
CA TYR A 18 25.95 3.02 14.39
C TYR A 18 24.79 3.73 15.09
N VAL A 19 25.04 4.21 16.32
CA VAL A 19 24.05 4.96 17.09
C VAL A 19 23.95 6.38 16.52
N LEU A 20 22.87 6.65 15.81
CA LEU A 20 22.58 7.96 15.23
C LEU A 20 22.24 8.96 16.34
N TRP A 21 21.35 8.58 17.26
CA TRP A 21 21.06 9.35 18.45
C TRP A 21 20.74 8.46 19.65
N LEU A 22 21.05 8.96 20.85
CA LEU A 22 20.59 8.44 22.12
C LEU A 22 20.18 9.63 22.98
N LYS A 23 18.90 9.70 23.33
CA LYS A 23 18.31 10.86 24.03
C LYS A 23 17.61 10.38 25.30
N VAL A 24 17.78 11.16 26.37
CA VAL A 24 17.07 10.99 27.63
C VAL A 24 16.00 12.07 27.73
N TRP A 25 14.77 11.70 28.09
CA TRP A 25 13.66 12.63 28.26
C TRP A 25 12.60 12.09 29.24
N TRP A 26 11.62 12.90 29.64
CA TRP A 26 10.54 12.47 30.54
C TRP A 26 9.37 11.79 29.80
N THR A 27 9.37 11.77 28.47
CA THR A 27 8.37 11.09 27.65
C THR A 27 9.02 10.58 26.37
N ASN A 28 8.61 9.38 25.94
CA ASN A 28 8.91 8.86 24.61
C ASN A 28 7.68 8.78 23.70
N HIS A 29 6.49 9.04 24.24
CA HIS A 29 5.24 8.91 23.50
C HIS A 29 4.84 10.22 22.80
N ASN A 30 5.82 11.06 22.43
CA ASN A 30 5.57 12.31 21.73
C ASN A 30 6.20 12.28 20.33
N PRO A 31 5.40 12.11 19.27
CA PRO A 31 5.93 12.00 17.90
C PRO A 31 6.68 13.26 17.45
N ARG A 32 6.34 14.45 17.97
CA ARG A 32 7.06 15.69 17.62
C ARG A 32 8.49 15.70 18.16
N LEU A 33 8.68 15.16 19.36
CA LEU A 33 9.98 15.08 20.00
C LEU A 33 10.91 14.14 19.22
N ILE A 34 10.40 12.96 18.87
CA ILE A 34 11.16 11.95 18.13
C ILE A 34 11.47 12.44 16.70
N CYS A 35 10.48 13.02 16.02
CA CYS A 35 10.67 13.69 14.73
C CYS A 35 11.78 14.74 14.79
N GLY A 36 11.80 15.59 15.82
CA GLY A 36 12.84 16.61 15.97
C GLY A 36 14.25 16.02 16.06
N TRP A 37 14.42 14.89 16.77
CA TRP A 37 15.70 14.19 16.81
C TRP A 37 16.09 13.60 15.45
N TYR A 38 15.12 13.07 14.72
CA TYR A 38 15.33 12.56 13.37
C TYR A 38 15.79 13.67 12.40
N CYS A 39 15.13 14.84 12.41
CA CYS A 39 15.51 15.99 11.59
C CYS A 39 16.93 16.49 11.90
N ASN A 40 17.30 16.59 13.18
CA ASN A 40 18.66 16.99 13.58
C ASN A 40 19.74 16.05 13.03
N ILE A 41 19.43 14.76 12.91
CA ILE A 41 20.36 13.78 12.35
C ILE A 41 20.47 13.90 10.84
N MET A 42 19.37 14.14 10.14
CA MET A 42 19.42 14.40 8.70
C MET A 42 20.22 15.68 8.39
N GLU A 43 20.06 16.73 9.20
CA GLU A 43 20.88 17.94 9.09
C GLU A 43 22.36 17.66 9.34
N ARG A 44 22.68 16.91 10.41
CA ARG A 44 24.07 16.54 10.75
C ARG A 44 24.74 15.68 9.67
N LEU A 45 24.01 14.74 9.08
CA LEU A 45 24.53 13.83 8.06
C LEU A 45 24.49 14.42 6.64
N GLY A 46 23.77 15.52 6.45
CA GLY A 46 23.56 16.13 5.13
C GLY A 46 22.71 15.27 4.19
N GLY A 47 21.91 14.35 4.72
CA GLY A 47 21.14 13.41 3.92
C GLY A 47 20.11 12.62 4.72
N MET A 48 19.09 12.14 4.04
CA MET A 48 18.09 11.22 4.60
C MET A 48 18.47 9.77 4.27
N PRO A 49 18.12 8.80 5.12
CA PRO A 49 18.21 7.38 4.76
C PRO A 49 17.33 7.07 3.54
N LEU A 50 17.51 5.90 2.92
CA LEU A 50 16.61 5.44 1.86
C LEU A 50 15.32 4.83 2.43
N ILE A 51 15.44 4.20 3.60
CA ILE A 51 14.39 3.43 4.27
C ILE A 51 14.46 3.77 5.76
N THR A 52 13.30 3.96 6.38
CA THR A 52 13.15 4.02 7.84
C THR A 52 12.36 2.82 8.34
N GLN A 53 12.78 2.23 9.45
CA GLN A 53 12.06 1.16 10.12
C GLN A 53 11.74 1.57 11.55
N SER A 54 10.47 1.44 11.93
CA SER A 54 10.01 1.57 13.31
C SER A 54 9.07 0.43 13.66
N ASP A 55 8.90 0.20 14.95
CA ASP A 55 7.83 -0.67 15.43
C ASP A 55 6.45 -0.07 15.09
N PRO A 56 5.40 -0.91 14.99
CA PRO A 56 4.02 -0.44 14.84
C PRO A 56 3.58 0.28 16.12
N GLY A 57 3.83 1.59 16.18
CA GLY A 57 3.53 2.41 17.34
C GLY A 57 3.12 3.83 16.94
N THR A 58 2.31 4.47 17.78
CA THR A 58 1.89 5.87 17.57
C THR A 58 3.00 6.88 17.78
N GLU A 59 4.08 6.46 18.45
CA GLU A 59 5.22 7.31 18.80
C GLU A 59 6.08 7.67 17.58
N ASN A 60 6.27 6.71 16.67
CA ASN A 60 7.19 6.81 15.53
C ASN A 60 6.53 7.22 14.21
N TYR A 61 5.21 7.42 14.24
CA TYR A 61 4.41 7.74 13.04
C TYR A 61 4.83 9.06 12.36
N SER A 62 5.29 10.05 13.12
CA SER A 62 5.81 11.30 12.55
C SER A 62 7.06 11.08 11.71
N ILE A 63 8.02 10.27 12.17
CA ILE A 63 9.25 9.95 11.41
C ILE A 63 8.87 9.36 10.05
N ALA A 64 7.94 8.40 10.02
CA ALA A 64 7.50 7.78 8.79
C ALA A 64 6.91 8.80 7.81
N ASN A 65 6.08 9.73 8.30
CA ASN A 65 5.50 10.78 7.45
C ASN A 65 6.54 11.77 6.97
N ASP A 66 7.40 12.27 7.86
CA ASP A 66 8.43 13.26 7.49
C ASP A 66 9.43 12.66 6.52
N HIS A 67 9.82 11.40 6.76
CA HIS A 67 10.64 10.65 5.84
C HIS A 67 9.97 10.51 4.49
N THR A 68 8.72 10.07 4.46
CA THR A 68 7.96 9.91 3.22
C THR A 68 7.84 11.27 2.50
N LEU A 69 7.54 12.35 3.22
CA LEU A 69 7.45 13.71 2.70
C LEU A 69 8.78 14.18 2.08
N LEU A 70 9.90 13.95 2.75
CA LEU A 70 11.22 14.27 2.22
C LEU A 70 11.55 13.43 0.98
N ARG A 71 11.15 12.14 0.96
CA ARG A 71 11.26 11.27 -0.22
C ARG A 71 10.40 11.80 -1.38
N TYR A 72 9.18 12.28 -1.10
CA TYR A 72 8.34 12.98 -2.07
C TYR A 72 9.07 14.19 -2.68
N MET A 73 9.71 15.01 -1.86
CA MET A 73 10.34 16.25 -2.33
C MET A 73 11.67 16.02 -3.07
N GLN A 74 12.36 14.89 -2.85
CA GLN A 74 13.76 14.72 -3.25
C GLN A 74 14.05 13.50 -4.12
N ASP A 75 13.13 12.52 -4.25
CA ASP A 75 13.40 11.26 -4.97
C ASP A 75 12.61 11.11 -6.28
N PRO A 76 13.28 11.16 -7.45
CA PRO A 76 12.69 10.84 -8.75
C PRO A 76 12.14 9.41 -8.88
N ALA A 77 12.59 8.46 -8.04
CA ALA A 77 12.08 7.09 -8.08
C ALA A 77 10.62 6.96 -7.62
N LEU A 78 10.09 7.99 -6.96
CA LEU A 78 8.70 8.03 -6.53
C LEU A 78 7.72 8.11 -7.71
N ASP A 79 8.11 8.75 -8.83
CA ASP A 79 7.29 8.81 -10.04
C ASP A 79 6.90 7.40 -10.49
N LYS A 80 7.81 6.43 -10.36
CA LYS A 80 7.54 5.02 -10.67
C LYS A 80 6.39 4.46 -9.84
N MET A 81 6.36 4.75 -8.53
CA MET A 81 5.31 4.27 -7.64
C MET A 81 3.97 4.95 -7.94
N LEU A 82 3.96 6.27 -8.12
CA LEU A 82 2.73 7.02 -8.38
C LEU A 82 2.13 6.68 -9.75
N VAL A 83 2.97 6.59 -10.80
CA VAL A 83 2.52 6.13 -12.12
C VAL A 83 2.00 4.69 -12.03
N PHE A 84 2.65 3.81 -11.27
CA PHE A 84 2.18 2.44 -11.06
C PHE A 84 0.81 2.43 -10.37
N HIS A 85 0.64 3.17 -9.27
CA HIS A 85 -0.64 3.27 -8.58
C HIS A 85 -1.74 3.79 -9.52
N TYR A 86 -1.45 4.85 -10.28
CA TYR A 86 -2.40 5.46 -11.20
C TYR A 86 -2.85 4.51 -12.32
N VAL A 87 -1.93 3.73 -12.89
CA VAL A 87 -2.20 2.87 -14.05
C VAL A 87 -2.68 1.48 -13.63
N PHE A 88 -1.94 0.79 -12.76
CA PHE A 88 -2.17 -0.63 -12.47
C PHE A 88 -3.31 -0.87 -11.51
N ILE A 89 -3.46 -0.08 -10.44
CA ILE A 89 -4.47 -0.39 -9.41
C ILE A 89 -5.89 -0.30 -9.98
N PRO A 90 -6.29 0.73 -10.76
CA PRO A 90 -7.61 0.77 -11.38
C PRO A 90 -7.84 -0.37 -12.38
N TRP A 91 -6.82 -0.73 -13.16
CA TRP A 91 -6.92 -1.87 -14.08
C TRP A 91 -7.08 -3.20 -13.33
N ILE A 92 -6.29 -3.45 -12.29
CA ILE A 92 -6.42 -4.64 -11.44
C ILE A 92 -7.81 -4.67 -10.80
N GLN A 93 -8.32 -3.54 -10.29
CA GLN A 93 -9.67 -3.45 -9.74
C GLN A 93 -10.72 -3.85 -10.78
N GLN A 94 -10.59 -3.39 -12.03
CA GLN A 94 -11.50 -3.79 -13.11
C GLN A 94 -11.48 -5.30 -13.35
N GLU A 95 -10.30 -5.94 -13.36
CA GLU A 95 -10.19 -7.40 -13.51
C GLU A 95 -10.78 -8.14 -12.31
N LEU A 96 -10.63 -7.60 -11.09
CA LEU A 96 -11.25 -8.13 -9.88
C LEU A 96 -12.76 -8.02 -9.94
N ASP A 97 -13.32 -6.91 -10.43
CA ASP A 97 -14.75 -6.73 -10.60
C ASP A 97 -15.33 -7.73 -11.60
N ARG A 98 -14.64 -7.98 -12.72
CA ARG A 98 -14.99 -9.04 -13.68
C ARG A 98 -14.92 -10.43 -13.04
N PHE A 99 -13.91 -10.68 -12.21
CA PHE A 99 -13.81 -11.93 -11.47
C PHE A 99 -15.01 -12.11 -10.52
N VAL A 100 -15.37 -11.08 -9.75
CA VAL A 100 -16.51 -11.12 -8.82
C VAL A 100 -17.80 -11.42 -9.55
N ASP A 101 -18.07 -10.74 -10.68
CA ASP A 101 -19.27 -11.01 -11.47
C ASP A 101 -19.29 -12.46 -11.99
N ARG A 102 -18.21 -12.92 -12.61
CA ARG A 102 -18.09 -14.30 -13.11
C ARG A 102 -18.24 -15.32 -11.99
N PHE A 103 -17.57 -15.12 -10.86
CA PHE A 103 -17.60 -16.04 -9.73
C PHE A 103 -19.02 -16.16 -9.18
N ASN A 104 -19.71 -15.03 -8.98
CA ASN A 104 -21.06 -15.01 -8.45
C ASN A 104 -22.09 -15.63 -9.42
N ARG A 105 -21.81 -15.59 -10.73
CA ARG A 105 -22.65 -16.21 -11.77
C ARG A 105 -22.24 -17.64 -12.14
N THR A 106 -21.13 -18.17 -11.63
CA THR A 106 -20.70 -19.54 -11.96
C THR A 106 -21.25 -20.52 -10.93
N LYS A 107 -21.84 -21.63 -11.39
CA LYS A 107 -22.30 -22.69 -10.49
C LYS A 107 -21.06 -23.37 -9.89
N PRO A 108 -20.90 -23.40 -8.56
CA PRO A 108 -19.81 -24.13 -7.93
C PRO A 108 -19.88 -25.61 -8.31
N ARG A 109 -18.72 -26.25 -8.48
CA ARG A 109 -18.67 -27.69 -8.73
C ARG A 109 -19.44 -28.43 -7.65
N HIS A 110 -20.22 -29.41 -8.08
CA HIS A 110 -20.94 -30.27 -7.15
C HIS A 110 -19.96 -30.98 -6.22
N ASN A 111 -20.20 -30.85 -4.92
CA ASN A 111 -19.47 -31.56 -3.88
C ASN A 111 -20.49 -32.13 -2.92
N SER A 112 -20.67 -33.45 -2.95
CA SER A 112 -21.64 -34.18 -2.14
C SER A 112 -21.38 -34.12 -0.64
N HIS A 113 -20.16 -33.75 -0.22
CA HIS A 113 -19.80 -33.62 1.20
C HIS A 113 -20.06 -32.21 1.75
N LYS A 114 -20.51 -31.27 0.91
CA LYS A 114 -20.73 -29.89 1.32
C LYS A 114 -22.14 -29.74 1.89
N LEU A 115 -22.23 -29.32 3.15
CA LEU A 115 -23.50 -28.98 3.81
C LEU A 115 -24.15 -27.68 3.28
N LEU A 116 -23.39 -26.87 2.53
CA LEU A 116 -23.84 -25.58 2.03
C LEU A 116 -24.69 -25.75 0.76
N PRO A 117 -25.66 -24.84 0.53
CA PRO A 117 -26.58 -24.93 -0.60
C PRO A 117 -25.88 -24.99 -1.95
N HIS A 118 -26.51 -25.73 -2.86
CA HIS A 118 -26.05 -25.93 -4.23
C HIS A 118 -26.76 -24.95 -5.17
N GLY A 119 -26.01 -24.04 -5.79
CA GLY A 119 -26.58 -23.04 -6.70
C GLY A 119 -25.55 -21.98 -7.04
N HIS A 120 -25.89 -21.09 -7.96
CA HIS A 120 -25.06 -19.91 -8.23
C HIS A 120 -25.06 -19.01 -6.99
N PRO A 121 -23.91 -18.48 -6.54
CA PRO A 121 -23.86 -17.60 -5.38
C PRO A 121 -24.84 -16.42 -5.48
N ILE A 122 -24.99 -15.84 -6.68
CA ILE A 122 -25.92 -14.72 -6.92
C ILE A 122 -27.40 -15.11 -6.70
N ASP A 123 -27.79 -16.33 -7.07
CA ASP A 123 -29.17 -16.81 -6.90
C ASP A 123 -29.45 -17.12 -5.44
N ILE A 124 -28.50 -17.77 -4.75
CA ILE A 124 -28.59 -18.05 -3.31
C ILE A 124 -28.68 -16.75 -2.52
N PHE A 125 -27.90 -15.72 -2.91
CA PHE A 125 -27.90 -14.42 -2.25
C PHE A 125 -29.21 -13.65 -2.47
N ASN A 126 -29.72 -13.61 -3.71
CA ASN A 126 -30.91 -12.83 -4.04
C ASN A 126 -32.23 -13.54 -3.69
N GLN A 127 -32.23 -14.87 -3.63
CA GLN A 127 -33.44 -15.69 -3.44
C GLN A 127 -33.19 -16.82 -2.43
N PRO A 128 -32.79 -16.49 -1.18
CA PRO A 128 -32.39 -17.48 -0.18
C PRO A 128 -33.49 -18.50 0.15
N GLU A 129 -34.76 -18.08 0.08
CA GLU A 129 -35.92 -18.94 0.36
C GLU A 129 -36.02 -20.15 -0.58
N LYS A 130 -35.57 -20.01 -1.84
CA LYS A 130 -35.54 -21.13 -2.82
C LYS A 130 -34.52 -22.21 -2.46
N PHE A 131 -33.62 -21.92 -1.53
CA PHE A 131 -32.57 -22.81 -1.04
C PHE A 131 -32.76 -23.15 0.45
N GLU A 132 -33.98 -22.96 0.97
CA GLU A 132 -34.33 -23.19 2.38
C GLU A 132 -33.48 -22.34 3.36
N LEU A 133 -32.95 -21.22 2.90
CA LEU A 133 -32.21 -20.24 3.70
C LEU A 133 -33.12 -19.07 4.11
N ARG A 134 -32.70 -18.37 5.17
CA ARG A 134 -33.37 -17.16 5.66
C ARG A 134 -32.52 -15.92 5.34
N ASP A 135 -33.16 -14.87 4.85
CA ASP A 135 -32.52 -13.56 4.69
C ASP A 135 -32.41 -12.87 6.06
N PHE A 136 -31.19 -12.46 6.41
CA PHE A 136 -30.90 -11.71 7.65
C PHE A 136 -30.55 -10.24 7.36
N VAL A 137 -30.73 -9.76 6.13
CA VAL A 137 -30.42 -8.38 5.75
C VAL A 137 -31.39 -7.41 6.44
N VAL A 138 -30.84 -6.58 7.33
CA VAL A 138 -31.54 -5.43 7.90
C VAL A 138 -31.53 -4.30 6.87
N LYS A 139 -32.71 -3.86 6.41
CA LYS A 139 -32.81 -2.74 5.46
C LYS A 139 -32.43 -1.43 6.15
N ILE A 140 -31.44 -0.74 5.59
CA ILE A 140 -30.92 0.51 6.13
C ILE A 140 -31.63 1.69 5.46
N HIS A 141 -32.11 2.65 6.26
CA HIS A 141 -32.65 3.91 5.75
C HIS A 141 -31.50 4.78 5.21
N PRO A 142 -31.54 5.26 3.94
CA PRO A 142 -30.38 5.92 3.32
C PRO A 142 -29.78 7.10 4.09
N PRO A 143 -30.57 7.98 4.74
CA PRO A 143 -30.04 9.03 5.62
C PRO A 143 -29.11 8.54 6.73
N TYR A 144 -29.40 7.42 7.39
CA TYR A 144 -28.53 6.87 8.43
C TYR A 144 -27.19 6.42 7.86
N LEU A 145 -27.20 5.83 6.66
CA LEU A 145 -25.96 5.47 5.98
C LEU A 145 -25.14 6.70 5.62
N THR A 146 -25.77 7.79 5.18
CA THR A 146 -25.10 9.07 4.89
C THR A 146 -24.45 9.64 6.15
N GLU A 147 -25.13 9.62 7.29
CA GLU A 147 -24.57 10.08 8.57
C GLU A 147 -23.36 9.27 9.01
N VAL A 148 -23.46 7.93 8.93
CA VAL A 148 -22.34 7.02 9.21
C VAL A 148 -21.18 7.28 8.26
N ARG A 149 -21.45 7.44 6.96
CA ARG A 149 -20.42 7.73 5.96
C ARG A 149 -19.72 9.06 6.24
N LYS A 150 -20.46 10.13 6.51
CA LYS A 150 -19.89 11.45 6.86
C LYS A 150 -19.01 11.37 8.12
N LYS A 151 -19.40 10.56 9.11
CA LYS A 151 -18.67 10.43 10.37
C LYS A 151 -17.40 9.58 10.27
N TYR A 152 -17.42 8.49 9.51
CA TYR A 152 -16.35 7.49 9.53
C TYR A 152 -15.59 7.31 8.21
N ALA A 153 -16.21 7.63 7.08
CA ALA A 153 -15.63 7.46 5.75
C ALA A 153 -16.05 8.61 4.81
N PRO A 154 -15.71 9.87 5.16
CA PRO A 154 -16.05 11.01 4.32
C PRO A 154 -15.43 10.85 2.94
N PRO A 155 -16.21 11.01 1.85
CA PRO A 155 -15.75 10.70 0.49
C PRO A 155 -14.62 11.61 0.00
N ASP A 156 -14.46 12.79 0.60
CA ASP A 156 -13.41 13.77 0.37
C ASP A 156 -12.15 13.51 1.20
N HIS A 157 -12.13 12.45 2.02
CA HIS A 157 -10.95 12.10 2.80
C HIS A 157 -9.80 11.63 1.90
N HIS A 158 -8.59 12.17 2.13
CA HIS A 158 -7.40 11.91 1.32
C HIS A 158 -7.01 10.43 1.19
N VAL A 159 -7.40 9.58 2.15
CA VAL A 159 -7.21 8.11 2.10
C VAL A 159 -7.84 7.46 0.86
N PHE A 160 -8.87 8.09 0.29
CA PHE A 160 -9.53 7.63 -0.93
C PHE A 160 -8.85 8.14 -2.21
N ASN A 161 -7.81 8.98 -2.08
CA ASN A 161 -6.96 9.39 -3.19
C ASN A 161 -5.84 8.35 -3.37
N LEU A 162 -5.95 7.57 -4.45
CA LEU A 162 -4.97 6.55 -4.80
C LEU A 162 -3.57 7.10 -5.06
N VAL A 163 -3.55 8.31 -5.62
CA VAL A 163 -2.37 9.15 -5.84
C VAL A 163 -2.74 10.58 -5.45
N PRO A 164 -1.76 11.44 -5.11
CA PRO A 164 -1.99 12.85 -4.90
C PRO A 164 -2.88 13.49 -5.99
N PRO A 165 -3.90 14.32 -5.64
CA PRO A 165 -4.78 14.93 -6.64
C PRO A 165 -4.05 15.74 -7.71
N ALA A 166 -2.96 16.41 -7.34
CA ALA A 166 -2.12 17.13 -8.29
C ALA A 166 -1.48 16.19 -9.31
N PHE A 167 -0.97 15.04 -8.86
CA PHE A 167 -0.44 13.99 -9.72
C PHE A 167 -1.53 13.47 -10.67
N ALA A 168 -2.72 13.18 -10.14
CA ALA A 168 -3.84 12.66 -10.93
C ALA A 168 -4.25 13.61 -12.06
N LEU A 169 -4.32 14.93 -11.79
CA LEU A 169 -4.65 15.94 -12.79
C LEU A 169 -3.62 15.98 -13.92
N GLN A 170 -2.34 15.94 -13.57
CA GLN A 170 -1.27 15.92 -14.56
C GLN A 170 -1.23 14.62 -15.36
N ALA A 171 -1.38 13.48 -14.69
CA ALA A 171 -1.43 12.19 -15.37
C ALA A 171 -2.64 12.11 -16.32
N CYS A 172 -3.78 12.69 -15.93
CA CYS A 172 -4.96 12.80 -16.80
C CYS A 172 -4.64 13.65 -18.03
N ALA A 173 -4.06 14.84 -17.84
CA ALA A 173 -3.72 15.73 -18.97
C ALA A 173 -2.76 15.08 -19.97
N ILE A 174 -1.74 14.34 -19.47
CA ILE A 174 -0.82 13.58 -20.33
C ILE A 174 -1.57 12.45 -21.07
N SER A 175 -2.43 11.73 -20.36
CA SER A 175 -3.20 10.61 -20.92
C SER A 175 -4.17 11.09 -22.00
N ASP A 176 -4.84 12.22 -21.79
CA ASP A 176 -5.76 12.85 -22.73
C ASP A 176 -5.03 13.35 -23.97
N ALA A 177 -3.86 13.98 -23.80
CA ALA A 177 -3.02 14.45 -24.90
C ALA A 177 -2.46 13.29 -25.75
N ALA A 178 -2.10 12.19 -25.11
CA ALA A 178 -1.62 10.97 -25.77
C ALA A 178 -2.76 10.10 -26.35
N ASN A 179 -4.02 10.44 -26.03
CA ASN A 179 -5.22 9.71 -26.44
C ASN A 179 -5.12 8.20 -26.16
N TYR A 180 -4.81 7.84 -24.90
CA TYR A 180 -4.61 6.45 -24.53
C TYR A 180 -5.86 5.59 -24.77
N PRO A 181 -5.71 4.40 -25.35
CA PRO A 181 -6.82 3.45 -25.44
C PRO A 181 -7.22 2.95 -24.04
N PRO A 182 -8.42 2.36 -23.90
CA PRO A 182 -8.82 1.69 -22.66
C PRO A 182 -7.75 0.69 -22.20
N ILE A 183 -7.38 0.79 -20.92
CA ILE A 183 -6.31 -0.04 -20.34
C ILE A 183 -6.76 -1.51 -20.31
N CYS A 184 -5.89 -2.40 -20.78
CA CYS A 184 -6.06 -3.84 -20.78
C CYS A 184 -4.70 -4.53 -20.58
N CYS A 185 -4.72 -5.86 -20.43
CA CYS A 185 -3.50 -6.64 -20.22
C CYS A 185 -2.44 -6.48 -21.32
N ASN A 186 -2.83 -6.07 -22.53
CA ASN A 186 -1.94 -5.96 -23.68
C ASN A 186 -1.27 -4.59 -23.81
N ASN A 187 -1.81 -3.53 -23.18
CA ASN A 187 -1.31 -2.16 -23.33
C ASN A 187 -0.94 -1.50 -21.98
N VAL A 188 -1.30 -2.10 -20.84
CA VAL A 188 -1.09 -1.51 -19.51
C VAL A 188 0.38 -1.20 -19.23
N TRP A 189 1.30 -2.07 -19.68
CA TRP A 189 2.73 -1.86 -19.50
C TRP A 189 3.26 -0.73 -20.38
N ASP A 190 2.84 -0.66 -21.64
CA ASP A 190 3.28 0.37 -22.58
C ASP A 190 2.78 1.76 -22.14
N ILE A 191 1.53 1.84 -21.67
CA ILE A 191 0.94 3.05 -21.09
C ILE A 191 1.72 3.48 -19.84
N TYR A 192 2.06 2.52 -18.95
CA TYR A 192 2.86 2.79 -17.77
C TYR A 192 4.25 3.35 -18.12
N VAL A 193 4.97 2.71 -19.04
CA VAL A 193 6.32 3.15 -19.46
C VAL A 193 6.25 4.53 -20.10
N HIS A 194 5.33 4.74 -21.04
CA HIS A 194 5.21 6.03 -21.72
C HIS A 194 4.82 7.16 -20.73
N LEU A 195 3.87 6.92 -19.84
CA LEU A 195 3.49 7.91 -18.82
C LEU A 195 4.65 8.20 -17.87
N LEU A 196 5.40 7.18 -17.45
CA LEU A 196 6.57 7.34 -16.60
C LEU A 196 7.68 8.17 -17.27
N GLU A 197 7.95 7.93 -18.54
CA GLU A 197 8.91 8.72 -19.32
C GLU A 197 8.48 10.18 -19.41
N GLN A 198 7.19 10.47 -19.59
CA GLN A 198 6.69 11.85 -19.59
C GLN A 198 6.92 12.54 -18.24
N PHE A 199 6.70 11.85 -17.12
CA PHE A 199 6.99 12.42 -15.79
C PHE A 199 8.49 12.63 -15.56
N GLN A 200 9.34 11.66 -15.94
CA GLN A 200 10.79 11.74 -15.75
C GLN A 200 11.47 12.80 -16.62
N ASN A 201 10.90 13.09 -17.80
CA ASN A 201 11.45 14.06 -18.75
C ASN A 201 10.95 15.49 -18.50
N GLN A 202 10.04 15.71 -17.55
CA GLN A 202 9.64 17.06 -17.20
C GLN A 202 10.74 17.78 -16.42
N PRO A 203 10.93 19.09 -16.64
CA PRO A 203 11.86 19.89 -15.84
C PRO A 203 11.45 19.79 -14.36
N ASN A 204 12.45 19.81 -13.47
CA ASN A 204 12.28 19.62 -12.03
C ASN A 204 11.38 20.73 -11.44
N ASP A 205 10.07 20.53 -11.53
CA ASP A 205 9.08 21.52 -11.14
C ASP A 205 8.94 21.47 -9.63
N THR A 206 9.66 22.38 -9.00
CA THR A 206 9.69 22.54 -7.55
C THR A 206 8.28 22.83 -6.99
N GLU A 207 7.41 23.46 -7.79
CA GLU A 207 6.03 23.77 -7.40
C GLU A 207 5.14 22.52 -7.47
N PHE A 208 5.29 21.71 -8.52
CA PHE A 208 4.64 20.40 -8.62
C PHE A 208 5.08 19.47 -7.48
N GLN A 209 6.39 19.37 -7.21
CA GLN A 209 6.93 18.57 -6.10
C GLN A 209 6.45 19.09 -4.74
N ALA A 210 6.33 20.41 -4.55
CA ALA A 210 5.75 21.00 -3.35
C ALA A 210 4.24 20.71 -3.22
N MET A 211 3.48 20.66 -4.32
CA MET A 211 2.07 20.26 -4.34
C MET A 211 1.88 18.78 -4.03
N LEU A 212 2.70 17.90 -4.61
CA LEU A 212 2.73 16.47 -4.27
C LEU A 212 3.03 16.28 -2.79
N ALA A 213 4.04 16.98 -2.27
CA ALA A 213 4.40 16.95 -0.86
C ALA A 213 3.26 17.41 0.06
N LYS A 214 2.57 18.53 -0.26
CA LYS A 214 1.43 19.05 0.53
C LYS A 214 0.23 18.10 0.56
N SER A 215 -0.04 17.42 -0.56
CA SER A 215 -1.17 16.49 -0.68
C SER A 215 -0.84 15.06 -0.22
N ALA A 216 0.45 14.73 -0.14
CA ALA A 216 0.95 13.48 0.43
C ALA A 216 1.05 13.50 1.96
N ILE A 217 0.85 14.65 2.64
CA ILE A 217 0.75 14.71 4.11
C ILE A 217 -0.47 13.91 4.53
N PRO A 218 -0.31 12.66 5.00
CA PRO A 218 -1.43 11.89 5.42
C PRO A 218 -1.73 12.38 6.84
N THR A 219 -2.88 13.03 7.02
CA THR A 219 -3.55 12.88 8.30
C THR A 219 -4.10 11.45 8.34
N MET A 220 -3.24 10.42 8.29
CA MET A 220 -3.66 9.03 8.49
C MET A 220 -3.83 8.84 9.99
N GLN A 221 -5.07 9.00 10.43
CA GLN A 221 -5.51 8.35 11.64
C GLN A 221 -5.46 6.84 11.42
N LYS A 222 -4.60 6.17 12.19
CA LYS A 222 -4.67 4.75 12.57
C LYS A 222 -5.13 3.79 11.46
N THR A 223 -4.25 3.40 10.54
CA THR A 223 -4.44 2.16 9.79
C THR A 223 -3.17 1.35 9.74
N TRP A 224 -3.28 0.11 10.22
CA TRP A 224 -2.26 -0.91 10.27
C TRP A 224 -1.84 -1.29 8.85
N ILE A 225 -0.66 -0.84 8.43
CA ILE A 225 0.00 -1.38 7.24
C ILE A 225 1.24 -2.13 7.73
N SER A 226 1.17 -3.45 7.60
CA SER A 226 2.31 -4.35 7.75
C SER A 226 3.28 -4.09 6.61
N CYS A 227 4.40 -3.44 6.88
CA CYS A 227 5.52 -3.34 5.95
C CYS A 227 6.75 -3.94 6.62
N ARG A 228 7.20 -5.09 6.11
CA ARG A 228 8.48 -5.73 6.39
C ARG A 228 9.42 -5.34 5.25
N LEU A 229 10.60 -4.77 5.51
CA LEU A 229 11.58 -4.51 4.44
C LEU A 229 13.05 -4.57 4.90
N TYR A 230 13.86 -5.01 3.95
CA TYR A 230 15.30 -5.27 3.96
C TYR A 230 16.10 -4.05 3.46
N LEU A 231 17.35 -3.90 3.91
CA LEU A 231 18.33 -2.94 3.39
C LEU A 231 19.28 -3.61 2.40
N PHE A 232 19.53 -2.97 1.26
CA PHE A 232 20.73 -3.21 0.45
C PHE A 232 21.48 -1.89 0.26
N HIS A 233 22.79 -1.93 0.45
CA HIS A 233 23.70 -0.89 -0.03
C HIS A 233 24.62 -1.45 -1.10
N HIS A 234 24.82 -0.63 -2.12
CA HIS A 234 25.68 -0.86 -3.26
C HIS A 234 27.14 -0.89 -2.77
N THR A 235 27.77 -2.06 -2.77
CA THR A 235 29.23 -2.15 -2.71
C THR A 235 29.75 -2.35 -4.13
N SER A 236 30.82 -1.65 -4.47
CA SER A 236 31.49 -1.75 -5.76
C SER A 236 32.16 -3.13 -5.89
N LYS A 237 31.41 -4.11 -6.40
CA LYS A 237 31.89 -5.25 -7.20
C LYS A 237 30.66 -6.03 -7.67
N GLY A 238 30.60 -6.24 -8.98
CA GLY A 238 29.55 -7.03 -9.62
C GLY A 238 29.49 -8.44 -9.05
N ASP A 239 28.33 -9.05 -9.26
CA ASP A 239 27.96 -10.42 -8.88
C ASP A 239 27.65 -10.60 -7.40
N LEU A 240 26.36 -10.50 -7.05
CA LEU A 240 25.65 -11.28 -6.02
C LEU A 240 24.19 -10.82 -5.94
N LEU A 241 23.40 -11.15 -6.99
CA LEU A 241 21.97 -10.83 -7.07
C LEU A 241 21.07 -12.07 -6.96
N TRP A 242 21.58 -13.25 -6.57
CA TRP A 242 20.83 -14.50 -6.70
C TRP A 242 20.52 -15.35 -5.46
N GLU A 243 20.93 -14.97 -4.24
CA GLU A 243 20.70 -15.83 -3.06
C GLU A 243 19.64 -15.35 -2.05
N ALA A 244 18.92 -14.25 -2.29
CA ALA A 244 17.92 -13.76 -1.32
C ALA A 244 16.54 -14.48 -1.35
N HIS A 245 16.42 -15.65 -1.99
CA HIS A 245 15.11 -16.25 -2.31
C HIS A 245 14.62 -17.37 -1.36
N HIS A 246 15.33 -17.69 -0.25
CA HIS A 246 15.04 -18.92 0.51
C HIS A 246 14.70 -18.81 2.00
N ILE A 247 14.40 -17.62 2.55
CA ILE A 247 14.00 -17.51 3.98
C ILE A 247 12.74 -16.67 4.13
N MET A 248 11.56 -17.26 3.93
CA MET A 248 10.29 -16.83 4.58
C MET A 248 9.12 -17.76 4.21
N LEU A 249 9.02 -18.90 4.89
CA LEU A 249 7.77 -19.67 4.96
C LEU A 249 7.65 -20.20 6.39
N HIS A 250 6.87 -19.52 7.23
CA HIS A 250 6.02 -20.15 8.27
C HIS A 250 5.13 -19.12 8.99
N ALA A 251 3.86 -19.52 9.18
CA ALA A 251 2.79 -18.95 10.01
C ALA A 251 2.09 -17.67 9.48
N THR A 252 0.77 -17.58 9.32
CA THR A 252 -0.37 -18.27 9.96
C THR A 252 -1.56 -18.45 9.00
N HIS A 253 -2.28 -19.56 9.17
CA HIS A 253 -3.56 -19.87 8.53
C HIS A 253 -4.67 -18.95 9.04
N HIS A 254 -5.50 -18.41 8.15
CA HIS A 254 -6.96 -18.48 8.19
C HIS A 254 -7.52 -18.12 6.78
N THR A 255 -8.16 -19.12 6.16
CA THR A 255 -9.02 -19.04 4.96
C THR A 255 -8.60 -18.11 3.81
N LYS A 256 -7.69 -18.57 2.94
CA LYS A 256 -7.44 -17.99 1.62
C LYS A 256 -8.23 -18.77 0.55
N GLN A 257 -9.19 -18.11 -0.12
CA GLN A 257 -9.65 -18.58 -1.43
C GLN A 257 -8.60 -18.20 -2.48
N ARG A 258 -8.34 -19.14 -3.39
CA ARG A 258 -7.23 -19.13 -4.35
C ARG A 258 -7.60 -18.34 -5.60
N LEU A 259 -6.94 -17.22 -5.86
CA LEU A 259 -7.00 -16.48 -7.11
C LEU A 259 -5.72 -16.76 -7.91
N THR A 260 -5.86 -17.38 -9.08
CA THR A 260 -4.75 -17.61 -10.02
C THR A 260 -4.89 -16.60 -11.16
N LEU A 261 -3.94 -15.66 -11.25
CA LEU A 261 -3.79 -14.78 -12.41
C LEU A 261 -2.85 -15.47 -13.40
N ASN A 262 -3.31 -15.68 -14.64
CA ASN A 262 -2.49 -16.24 -15.71
C ASN A 262 -2.20 -15.12 -16.71
N MET A 263 -0.93 -14.72 -16.81
CA MET A 263 -0.47 -13.78 -17.81
C MET A 263 0.58 -14.49 -18.69
N ASN A 264 0.31 -14.57 -19.99
CA ASN A 264 1.25 -14.96 -21.05
C ASN A 264 2.06 -16.25 -20.79
N GLY A 265 1.38 -17.34 -20.39
CA GLY A 265 1.99 -18.68 -20.33
C GLY A 265 2.97 -18.91 -19.17
N ARG A 266 3.12 -17.95 -18.24
CA ARG A 266 3.85 -18.16 -17.00
C ARG A 266 2.85 -18.21 -15.85
N THR A 267 2.67 -19.41 -15.29
CA THR A 267 1.82 -19.63 -14.11
C THR A 267 2.60 -19.25 -12.87
N ILE A 268 2.25 -18.16 -12.20
CA ILE A 268 2.76 -17.89 -10.84
C ILE A 268 1.84 -18.63 -9.86
N ARG A 269 2.30 -19.77 -9.35
CA ARG A 269 1.66 -20.48 -8.24
C ARG A 269 2.22 -19.95 -6.93
N MET A 270 1.37 -19.36 -6.10
CA MET A 270 1.67 -19.20 -4.68
C MET A 270 1.11 -20.41 -3.94
N GLU A 271 1.96 -21.38 -3.61
CA GLU A 271 1.69 -22.48 -2.68
C GLU A 271 2.45 -22.19 -1.37
N PRO A 272 1.88 -22.47 -0.18
CA PRO A 272 2.65 -22.53 1.06
C PRO A 272 3.51 -23.80 1.02
N GLY A 273 4.82 -23.65 1.18
CA GLY A 273 5.81 -24.66 0.77
C GLY A 273 5.79 -25.99 1.52
N ILE A 274 6.61 -26.90 0.99
CA ILE A 274 7.37 -27.96 1.69
C ILE A 274 8.57 -28.33 0.78
N ASP A 275 9.74 -28.27 1.40
CA ASP A 275 11.00 -28.99 1.24
C ASP A 275 11.48 -29.51 -0.13
N LEU A 276 12.64 -28.99 -0.51
CA LEU A 276 13.61 -29.58 -1.42
C LEU A 276 14.39 -30.70 -0.69
N PRO A 277 14.81 -31.75 -1.41
CA PRO A 277 16.21 -32.07 -1.57
C PRO A 277 16.83 -31.29 -2.73
#